data_AF-A0A3C1W9U4-F1
#
_entry.id   AF-A0A3C1W9U4-F1
#
_cell.length_a   1.000
_cell.length_b   1.000
_cell.length_c   1.000
_cell.angle_alpha   90.00
_cell.angle_beta   90.00
_cell.angle_gamma   90.00
#
_symmetry.space_group_name_H-M   'P 1'
#
loop_
_entity.id
_entity.type
_entity.pdbx_description
1 polymer ?
#
loop_
_entity_poly.entity_id
_entity_poly.type
_entity_poly.pdbx_seq_one_letter_code
_entity_poly.pdbx_strand_id
1 'polypeptide(L)'
;MPEIPSYRIFASSQSASTALAEDISQLIRSRDSEERTTVLGLATGNDPIQLYKELIRMHRDGLSFRNVVTFNLDEYIGINREHPESYWQFMHSHLFNHIDINPENIHIPEGMVAADDIESHCSAYENHIEEAGGIDLQVLGIGRNGHIGFNEPGV
;
A
#
# COMPACT_ATOMS: atom_id res chain seq x y z
N MET A 1 4.93 -12.24 28.68
CA MET A 1 5.49 -10.88 28.48
C MET A 1 5.02 -10.43 27.11
N PRO A 2 4.45 -9.23 26.93
CA PRO A 2 4.11 -8.77 25.59
C PRO A 2 5.39 -8.72 24.75
N GLU A 3 5.31 -9.22 23.53
CA GLU A 3 6.42 -9.24 22.58
C GLU A 3 6.81 -7.78 22.28
N ILE A 4 8.08 -7.45 22.43
CA ILE A 4 8.56 -6.09 22.14
C ILE A 4 8.62 -5.95 20.62
N PRO A 5 8.02 -4.92 20.01
CA PRO A 5 8.14 -4.68 18.57
C PRO A 5 9.61 -4.59 18.16
N SER A 6 9.98 -5.26 17.09
CA SER A 6 11.31 -5.10 16.51
C SER A 6 11.43 -3.71 15.88
N TYR A 7 12.63 -3.13 15.94
CA TYR A 7 12.92 -1.86 15.27
C TYR A 7 14.30 -1.90 14.62
N ARG A 8 14.44 -1.19 13.50
CA ARG A 8 15.70 -0.98 12.78
C ARG A 8 15.93 0.52 12.62
N ILE A 9 17.14 0.98 12.91
CA ILE A 9 17.53 2.39 12.74
C ILE A 9 18.48 2.47 11.56
N PHE A 10 18.21 3.42 10.67
CA PHE A 10 18.99 3.62 9.46
C PHE A 10 19.61 5.02 9.45
N ALA A 11 20.77 5.15 8.81
CA ALA A 11 21.48 6.42 8.70
C ALA A 11 20.77 7.45 7.80
N SER A 12 19.81 7.03 6.97
CA SER A 12 19.07 7.90 6.05
C SER A 12 17.70 7.31 5.71
N SER A 13 16.77 8.16 5.23
CA SER A 13 15.47 7.71 4.70
C SER A 13 15.62 6.80 3.48
N GLN A 14 16.62 7.06 2.63
CA GLN A 14 16.92 6.21 1.48
C GLN A 14 17.31 4.79 1.92
N SER A 15 18.22 4.65 2.88
CA SER A 15 18.63 3.31 3.34
C SER A 15 17.53 2.58 4.08
N ALA A 16 16.65 3.29 4.80
CA ALA A 16 15.43 2.70 5.35
C ALA A 16 14.47 2.20 4.26
N SER A 17 14.25 3.01 3.21
CA SER A 17 13.38 2.67 2.09
C SER A 17 13.90 1.47 1.30
N THR A 18 15.21 1.41 1.05
CA THR A 18 15.85 0.26 0.41
C THR A 18 15.71 -1.01 1.25
N ALA A 19 15.89 -0.92 2.57
CA ALA A 19 15.73 -2.07 3.44
C ALA A 19 14.27 -2.56 3.53
N LEU A 20 13.30 -1.65 3.51
CA LEU A 20 11.87 -2.02 3.45
C LEU A 20 11.50 -2.61 2.08
N ALA A 21 12.02 -2.07 0.98
CA ALA A 21 11.84 -2.65 -0.35
C ALA A 21 12.39 -4.07 -0.42
N GLU A 22 13.54 -4.32 0.20
CA GLU A 22 14.15 -5.64 0.29
C GLU A 22 13.25 -6.61 1.06
N ASP A 23 12.74 -6.22 2.24
CA ASP A 23 11.79 -7.04 3.01
C ASP A 23 10.54 -7.40 2.19
N ILE A 24 9.94 -6.42 1.48
CA ILE A 24 8.78 -6.64 0.61
C ILE A 24 9.14 -7.58 -0.54
N SER A 25 10.31 -7.39 -1.16
CA SER A 25 10.75 -8.25 -2.27
C SER A 25 10.96 -9.71 -1.81
N GLN A 26 11.48 -9.90 -0.60
CA GLN A 26 11.66 -11.23 -0.01
C GLN A 26 10.33 -11.89 0.29
N LEU A 27 9.37 -11.13 0.83
CA LEU A 27 8.01 -11.61 1.06
C LEU A 27 7.36 -12.06 -0.25
N ILE A 28 7.39 -11.22 -1.29
CA ILE A 28 6.83 -11.55 -2.61
C ILE A 28 7.47 -12.82 -3.17
N ARG A 29 8.81 -12.90 -3.20
CA ARG A 29 9.52 -14.07 -3.72
C ARG A 29 9.22 -15.34 -2.92
N SER A 30 9.14 -15.24 -1.59
CA SER A 30 8.80 -16.39 -0.74
C SER A 30 7.41 -16.90 -1.06
N ARG A 31 6.42 -16.00 -1.14
CA ARG A 31 5.02 -16.35 -1.42
C ARG A 31 4.83 -16.91 -2.83
N ASP A 32 5.52 -16.34 -3.82
CA ASP A 32 5.55 -16.88 -5.18
C ASP A 32 6.12 -18.30 -5.22
N SER A 33 7.18 -18.58 -4.44
CA SER A 33 7.75 -19.94 -4.37
C SER A 33 6.82 -20.96 -3.71
N GLU A 34 5.85 -20.48 -2.94
CA GLU A 34 4.78 -21.28 -2.31
C GLU A 34 3.50 -21.30 -3.16
N GLU A 35 3.51 -20.71 -4.36
CA GLU A 35 2.32 -20.53 -5.22
C GLU A 35 1.18 -19.79 -4.51
N ARG A 36 1.52 -18.82 -3.64
CA ARG A 36 0.58 -18.03 -2.86
C ARG A 36 0.64 -16.57 -3.27
N THR A 37 -0.52 -15.94 -3.39
CA THR A 37 -0.62 -14.48 -3.56
C THR A 37 -0.03 -13.74 -2.35
N THR A 38 0.64 -12.62 -2.60
CA THR A 38 1.04 -11.66 -1.55
C THR A 38 0.04 -10.53 -1.49
N VAL A 39 -0.48 -10.24 -0.30
CA VAL A 39 -1.41 -9.13 -0.07
C VAL A 39 -0.69 -8.00 0.65
N LEU A 40 -0.54 -6.85 -0.01
CA LEU A 40 0.17 -5.69 0.51
C LEU A 40 -0.78 -4.53 0.83
N GLY A 41 -0.64 -3.95 2.00
CA GLY A 41 -1.23 -2.68 2.35
C GLY A 41 -0.28 -1.54 2.04
N LEU A 42 -0.73 -0.52 1.29
CA LEU A 42 0.11 0.58 0.80
C LEU A 42 -0.37 1.95 1.28
N ALA A 43 0.58 2.83 1.58
CA ALA A 43 0.32 4.21 2.02
C ALA A 43 0.68 5.23 0.93
N THR A 44 0.04 6.39 0.95
CA THR A 44 0.41 7.56 0.15
C THR A 44 1.29 8.52 0.95
N GLY A 45 1.63 9.68 0.36
CA GLY A 45 2.45 10.71 0.97
C GLY A 45 3.92 10.69 0.52
N ASN A 46 4.70 11.65 1.01
CA ASN A 46 6.07 11.85 0.52
C ASN A 46 7.04 10.75 0.93
N ASP A 47 6.88 10.21 2.14
CA ASP A 47 7.79 9.20 2.70
C ASP A 47 7.86 7.90 1.87
N PRO A 48 6.74 7.29 1.43
CA PRO A 48 6.78 6.05 0.65
C PRO A 48 7.22 6.24 -0.82
N ILE A 49 7.35 7.46 -1.34
CA ILE A 49 7.80 7.67 -2.74
C ILE A 49 9.14 6.98 -3.00
N GLN A 50 10.07 7.07 -2.04
CA GLN A 50 11.40 6.50 -2.21
C GLN A 50 11.38 4.96 -2.13
N LEU A 51 10.48 4.39 -1.32
CA LEU A 51 10.18 2.95 -1.31
C LEU A 51 9.68 2.50 -2.69
N TYR A 52 8.71 3.20 -3.29
CA TYR A 52 8.17 2.84 -4.60
C TYR A 52 9.21 2.90 -5.72
N LYS A 53 10.10 3.89 -5.70
CA LYS A 53 11.23 3.93 -6.64
C LYS A 53 12.14 2.71 -6.53
N GLU A 54 12.42 2.24 -5.32
CA GLU A 54 13.22 1.03 -5.11
C GLU A 54 12.48 -0.23 -5.58
N LEU A 55 11.19 -0.36 -5.31
CA LEU A 55 10.38 -1.47 -5.82
C LEU A 55 10.33 -1.49 -7.35
N ILE A 56 10.20 -0.33 -8.01
CA ILE A 56 10.29 -0.21 -9.47
C ILE A 56 11.67 -0.61 -9.98
N ARG A 57 12.75 -0.20 -9.30
CA ARG A 57 14.10 -0.63 -9.66
C ARG A 57 14.23 -2.14 -9.56
N MET A 58 13.78 -2.74 -8.46
CA MET A 58 13.79 -4.19 -8.26
C MET A 58 12.92 -4.93 -9.28
N HIS A 59 11.80 -4.34 -9.72
CA HIS A 59 10.97 -4.89 -10.80
C HIS A 59 11.77 -4.99 -12.10
N ARG A 60 12.45 -3.90 -12.48
CA ARG A 60 13.34 -3.89 -13.66
C ARG A 60 14.47 -4.92 -13.56
N ASP A 61 14.88 -5.26 -12.33
CA ASP A 61 15.87 -6.28 -12.03
C ASP A 61 15.27 -7.70 -11.85
N GLY A 62 13.97 -7.89 -12.11
CA GLY A 62 13.30 -9.19 -12.17
C GLY A 62 12.42 -9.58 -10.98
N LEU A 63 12.02 -8.64 -10.12
CA LEU A 63 10.91 -8.85 -9.18
C LEU A 63 9.58 -8.75 -9.92
N SER A 64 8.66 -9.71 -9.76
CA SER A 64 7.33 -9.69 -10.42
C SER A 64 6.25 -9.27 -9.42
N PHE A 65 5.24 -8.53 -9.88
CA PHE A 65 4.06 -8.13 -9.10
C PHE A 65 2.77 -8.77 -9.62
N ARG A 66 2.85 -9.70 -10.58
CA ARG A 66 1.66 -10.36 -11.17
C ARG A 66 0.79 -11.11 -10.17
N ASN A 67 1.41 -11.64 -9.12
CA ASN A 67 0.75 -12.40 -8.06
C ASN A 67 0.66 -11.59 -6.74
N VAL A 68 0.65 -10.26 -6.87
CA VAL A 68 0.46 -9.33 -5.76
C VAL A 68 -0.93 -8.72 -5.85
N VAL A 69 -1.60 -8.63 -4.70
CA VAL A 69 -2.83 -7.87 -4.47
C VAL A 69 -2.52 -6.72 -3.53
N THR A 70 -3.05 -5.53 -3.80
CA THR A 70 -2.75 -4.33 -3.00
C THR A 70 -4.00 -3.63 -2.51
N PHE A 71 -3.98 -3.18 -1.26
CA PHE A 71 -5.01 -2.33 -0.66
C PHE A 71 -4.38 -1.02 -0.19
N ASN A 72 -4.88 0.12 -0.66
CA ASN A 72 -4.52 1.42 -0.14
C ASN A 72 -5.36 1.80 1.08
N LEU A 73 -4.81 2.67 1.94
CA LEU A 73 -5.43 3.08 3.20
C LEU A 73 -6.69 3.93 3.03
N ASP A 74 -6.67 4.87 2.10
CA ASP A 74 -7.63 5.97 2.05
C ASP A 74 -7.76 6.60 0.65
N GLU A 75 -8.80 7.41 0.47
CA GLU A 75 -9.03 8.35 -0.62
C GLU A 75 -9.94 9.47 -0.12
N TYR A 76 -9.89 10.66 -0.74
CA TYR A 76 -10.78 11.76 -0.41
C TYR A 76 -12.21 11.52 -0.92
N ILE A 77 -13.21 11.76 -0.08
CA ILE A 77 -14.61 11.80 -0.52
C ILE A 77 -14.83 12.98 -1.46
N GLY A 78 -15.53 12.74 -2.57
CA GLY A 78 -15.86 13.72 -3.60
C GLY A 78 -14.73 14.03 -4.58
N ILE A 79 -13.60 13.31 -4.51
CA ILE A 79 -12.50 13.47 -5.48
C ILE A 79 -12.66 12.50 -6.64
N ASN A 80 -12.49 13.00 -7.86
CA ASN A 80 -12.43 12.17 -9.05
C ASN A 80 -11.05 11.53 -9.19
N ARG A 81 -10.97 10.27 -9.65
CA ARG A 81 -9.70 9.56 -9.92
C ARG A 81 -8.78 10.25 -10.91
N GLU A 82 -9.29 11.08 -11.81
CA GLU A 82 -8.49 11.87 -12.76
C GLU A 82 -7.91 13.14 -12.12
N HIS A 83 -8.35 13.50 -10.91
CA HIS A 83 -7.84 14.67 -10.21
C HIS A 83 -6.35 14.45 -9.86
N PRO A 84 -5.46 15.44 -10.10
CA PRO A 84 -4.02 15.31 -9.84
C PRO A 84 -3.66 14.96 -8.40
N GLU A 85 -4.49 15.41 -7.45
CA GLU A 85 -4.32 15.16 -6.01
C GLU A 85 -5.06 13.91 -5.49
N SER A 86 -5.69 13.12 -6.37
CA SER A 86 -6.29 11.85 -5.96
C SER A 86 -5.19 10.85 -5.58
N TYR A 87 -5.45 10.05 -4.56
CA TYR A 87 -4.55 8.97 -4.19
C TYR A 87 -4.51 7.86 -5.24
N TRP A 88 -5.57 7.73 -6.03
CA TRP A 88 -5.54 6.98 -7.28
C TRP A 88 -4.41 7.45 -8.22
N GLN A 89 -4.37 8.74 -8.60
CA GLN A 89 -3.31 9.24 -9.48
C GLN A 89 -1.94 9.16 -8.83
N PHE A 90 -1.86 9.42 -7.53
CA PHE A 90 -0.61 9.32 -6.79
C PHE A 90 -0.01 7.92 -6.95
N MET A 91 -0.77 6.87 -6.67
CA MET A 91 -0.27 5.49 -6.70
C MET A 91 0.04 5.02 -8.13
N HIS A 92 -0.79 5.37 -9.10
CA HIS A 92 -0.51 5.05 -10.51
C HIS A 92 0.76 5.74 -11.01
N SER A 93 0.96 7.00 -10.65
CA SER A 93 2.14 7.77 -11.05
C SER A 93 3.43 7.27 -10.39
N HIS A 94 3.36 6.84 -9.13
CA HIS A 94 4.55 6.49 -8.34
C HIS A 94 4.87 5.00 -8.31
N LEU A 95 3.92 4.11 -8.63
CA LEU A 95 4.13 2.67 -8.57
C LEU A 95 3.44 1.91 -9.73
N PHE A 96 2.11 1.93 -9.78
CA PHE A 96 1.36 0.91 -10.54
C PHE A 96 1.58 0.96 -12.05
N ASN A 97 1.86 2.13 -12.64
CA ASN A 97 2.15 2.23 -14.07
C ASN A 97 3.57 1.75 -14.45
N HIS A 98 4.39 1.35 -13.47
CA HIS A 98 5.81 1.02 -13.65
C HIS A 98 6.16 -0.43 -13.29
N ILE A 99 5.16 -1.22 -12.89
CA ILE A 99 5.30 -2.64 -12.49
C ILE A 99 4.27 -3.50 -13.23
N ASP A 100 4.43 -4.81 -13.21
CA ASP A 100 3.56 -5.76 -13.91
C ASP A 100 2.42 -6.32 -13.03
N ILE A 101 1.90 -5.51 -12.11
CA ILE A 101 0.71 -5.87 -11.33
C ILE A 101 -0.53 -5.95 -12.23
N ASN A 102 -1.40 -6.92 -11.98
CA ASN A 102 -2.68 -6.99 -12.69
C ASN A 102 -3.59 -5.86 -12.21
N PRO A 103 -4.23 -5.08 -13.11
CA PRO A 103 -5.07 -3.95 -12.69
C PRO A 103 -6.24 -4.34 -11.77
N GLU A 104 -6.76 -5.56 -11.90
CA GLU A 104 -7.83 -6.09 -11.04
C GLU A 104 -7.39 -6.37 -9.59
N ASN A 105 -6.09 -6.44 -9.35
CA ASN A 105 -5.49 -6.65 -8.03
C ASN A 105 -5.16 -5.33 -7.32
N ILE A 106 -5.49 -4.19 -7.93
CA ILE A 106 -5.27 -2.86 -7.35
C ILE A 106 -6.57 -2.40 -6.68
N HIS A 107 -6.56 -2.32 -5.36
CA HIS A 107 -7.67 -1.81 -4.57
C HIS A 107 -7.28 -0.47 -3.93
N ILE A 108 -7.99 0.58 -4.30
CA ILE A 108 -7.93 1.93 -3.71
C ILE A 108 -9.37 2.34 -3.42
N PRO A 109 -9.69 2.93 -2.26
CA PRO A 109 -11.04 3.42 -1.99
C PRO A 109 -11.52 4.40 -3.08
N GLU A 110 -12.80 4.35 -3.43
CA GLU A 110 -13.39 5.27 -4.40
C GLU A 110 -13.75 6.58 -3.71
N GLY A 111 -13.37 7.71 -4.33
CA GLY A 111 -13.72 9.03 -3.82
C GLY A 111 -15.14 9.46 -4.20
N MET A 112 -15.63 9.06 -5.37
CA MET A 112 -16.95 9.44 -5.89
C MET A 112 -18.08 8.48 -5.47
N VAL A 113 -18.19 8.22 -4.17
CA VAL A 113 -19.27 7.39 -3.58
C VAL A 113 -20.42 8.29 -3.12
N ALA A 114 -21.67 7.90 -3.39
CA ALA A 114 -22.83 8.63 -2.89
C ALA A 114 -22.88 8.55 -1.35
N ALA A 115 -23.32 9.62 -0.69
CA ALA A 115 -23.27 9.72 0.77
C ALA A 115 -23.98 8.56 1.49
N ASP A 116 -25.12 8.12 0.97
CA ASP A 116 -25.92 7.02 1.53
C ASP A 116 -25.26 5.64 1.33
N ASP A 117 -24.28 5.52 0.41
CA ASP A 117 -23.61 4.27 0.06
C ASP A 117 -22.24 4.10 0.74
N ILE A 118 -21.72 5.12 1.43
CA ILE A 118 -20.36 5.13 2.02
C ILE A 118 -20.14 3.93 2.94
N GLU A 119 -21.08 3.63 3.84
CA GLU A 119 -20.95 2.51 4.79
C GLU A 119 -20.88 1.15 4.07
N SER A 120 -21.68 0.99 3.02
CA SER A 120 -21.67 -0.22 2.19
C SER A 120 -20.36 -0.35 1.40
N HIS A 121 -19.82 0.76 0.91
CA HIS A 121 -18.53 0.80 0.20
C HIS A 121 -17.38 0.42 1.13
N CYS A 122 -17.32 0.96 2.35
CA CYS A 122 -16.34 0.56 3.35
C CYS A 122 -16.46 -0.92 3.71
N SER A 123 -17.69 -1.41 3.93
CA SER A 123 -17.94 -2.81 4.24
C SER A 123 -17.50 -3.75 3.11
N ALA A 124 -17.74 -3.37 1.85
CA ALA A 124 -17.28 -4.12 0.69
C ALA A 124 -15.75 -4.13 0.59
N TYR A 125 -15.08 -3.02 0.92
CA TYR A 125 -13.63 -2.94 0.94
C TYR A 125 -13.00 -3.88 1.98
N GLU A 126 -13.55 -3.93 3.19
CA GLU A 126 -13.15 -4.89 4.24
C GLU A 126 -13.37 -6.34 3.79
N ASN A 127 -14.53 -6.64 3.19
CA ASN A 127 -14.79 -7.99 2.67
C ASN A 127 -13.78 -8.42 1.60
N HIS A 128 -13.37 -7.51 0.70
CA HIS A 128 -12.32 -7.83 -0.28
C HIS A 128 -10.97 -8.15 0.38
N ILE A 129 -10.64 -7.48 1.51
CA ILE A 129 -9.44 -7.80 2.28
C ILE A 129 -9.54 -9.22 2.86
N GLU A 130 -10.68 -9.57 3.45
CA GLU A 130 -10.93 -10.91 3.99
C GLU A 130 -10.88 -11.99 2.89
N GLU A 131 -11.51 -11.74 1.74
CA GLU A 131 -11.53 -12.64 0.58
C GLU A 131 -10.13 -12.86 -0.01
N ALA A 132 -9.25 -11.85 0.06
CA ALA A 132 -7.84 -11.97 -0.31
C ALA A 132 -7.00 -12.78 0.72
N GLY A 133 -7.58 -13.13 1.88
CA GLY A 133 -6.91 -13.87 2.95
C GLY A 133 -6.22 -12.98 4.00
N GLY A 134 -6.55 -11.68 4.03
CA GLY A 134 -5.97 -10.69 4.92
C GLY A 134 -4.66 -10.06 4.39
N ILE A 135 -4.23 -8.96 5.01
CA ILE A 135 -3.00 -8.25 4.64
C ILE A 135 -1.77 -8.99 5.20
N ASP A 136 -0.83 -9.42 4.34
CA ASP A 136 0.43 -10.05 4.76
C ASP A 136 1.42 -9.00 5.31
N LEU A 137 1.46 -7.80 4.72
CA LEU A 137 2.31 -6.70 5.15
C LEU A 137 1.64 -5.35 4.88
N GLN A 138 1.54 -4.50 5.91
CA GLN A 138 1.00 -3.15 5.82
C GLN A 138 2.12 -2.11 5.94
N VAL A 139 2.32 -1.30 4.90
CA VAL A 139 3.18 -0.12 4.93
C VAL A 139 2.39 1.06 5.48
N LEU A 140 2.90 1.71 6.52
CA LEU A 140 2.29 2.87 7.18
C LEU A 140 3.32 3.99 7.32
N GLY A 141 2.88 5.23 7.11
CA GLY A 141 3.57 6.42 7.58
C GLY A 141 2.98 6.87 8.92
N ILE A 142 3.80 7.48 9.78
CA ILE A 142 3.35 8.06 11.04
C ILE A 142 3.57 9.58 10.96
N GLY A 143 2.47 10.33 11.04
CA GLY A 143 2.52 11.79 11.08
C GLY A 143 3.17 12.33 12.35
N ARG A 144 3.56 13.61 12.35
CA ARG A 144 4.20 14.25 13.51
C ARG A 144 3.33 14.28 14.78
N ASN A 145 2.01 14.25 14.60
CA ASN A 145 1.02 14.14 15.68
C ASN A 145 0.61 12.68 15.97
N GLY A 146 1.22 11.70 15.31
CA GLY A 146 0.94 10.28 15.49
C GLY A 146 -0.16 9.69 14.61
N HIS A 147 -0.73 10.46 13.66
CA HIS A 147 -1.76 9.94 12.77
C HIS A 147 -1.21 8.88 11.80
N ILE A 148 -2.10 8.02 11.32
CA ILE A 148 -1.85 7.03 10.26
C ILE A 148 -3.00 7.08 9.27
N GLY A 149 -2.73 7.38 8.00
CA GLY A 149 -3.80 7.72 7.05
C GLY A 149 -4.66 8.87 7.60
N PHE A 150 -5.99 8.78 7.44
CA PHE A 150 -6.93 9.73 8.07
C PHE A 150 -7.30 9.42 9.53
N ASN A 151 -6.61 8.47 10.20
CA ASN A 151 -6.84 8.19 11.63
C ASN A 151 -6.13 9.25 12.49
N GLU A 152 -6.81 10.38 12.68
CA GLU A 152 -6.29 11.51 13.47
C GLU A 152 -6.43 11.29 14.99
N PRO A 153 -5.55 11.89 15.81
CA PRO A 153 -5.67 11.79 17.26
C PRO A 153 -6.99 12.38 17.78
N GLY A 154 -7.78 11.56 18.47
CA GLY A 154 -8.98 11.99 19.20
C GLY A 154 -10.22 12.19 18.34
N VAL A 155 -10.21 11.67 17.11
CA VAL A 155 -11.37 11.61 16.20
C VAL A 155 -11.95 10.20 16.18
#